data_AF-A0A352RZR3-F1
#
_entry.id   AF-A0A352RZR3-F1
#
_cell.length_a   1.000
_cell.length_b   1.000
_cell.length_c   1.000
_cell.angle_alpha   90.00
_cell.angle_beta   90.00
_cell.angle_gamma   90.00
#
_symmetry.space_group_name_H-M   'P 1'
#
loop_
_entity.id
_entity.type
_entity.pdbx_description
1 polymer ?
#
loop_
_entity_poly.entity_id
_entity_poly.type
_entity_poly.pdbx_seq_one_letter_code
_entity_poly.pdbx_strand_id
1 'polypeptide(L)' 'GCGKSTTGRSLLRLVDSQSGTIEFAGQNISQMQGPALQALRRNIQFIF' A
#
# COMPACT_ATOMS: atom_id res chain seq x y z
N GLY A 1 2.24 -12.25 16.94
CA GLY A 1 1.82 -11.23 15.95
C GLY A 1 1.90 -11.84 14.57
N CYS A 2 0.77 -12.20 13.97
CA CYS A 2 0.72 -12.90 12.68
C CYS A 2 0.88 -11.97 11.45
N GLY A 3 1.33 -10.72 11.63
CA GLY A 3 1.64 -9.82 10.51
C GLY A 3 0.51 -8.93 9.99
N LYS A 4 -0.74 -9.05 10.47
CA LYS A 4 -1.90 -8.25 9.99
C LYS A 4 -1.62 -6.75 9.83
N SER A 5 -1.07 -6.11 10.86
CA SER A 5 -0.77 -4.67 10.82
C SER A 5 0.36 -4.36 9.84
N THR A 6 1.35 -5.24 9.70
CA THR A 6 2.43 -5.09 8.72
C THR A 6 1.88 -5.20 7.30
N THR A 7 1.06 -6.23 7.03
CA THR A 7 0.41 -6.43 5.73
C THR A 7 -0.49 -5.25 5.36
N GLY A 8 -1.35 -4.80 6.29
CA GLY A 8 -2.21 -3.63 6.07
C GLY A 8 -1.43 -2.35 5.79
N ARG A 9 -0.33 -2.13 6.51
CA ARG A 9 0.57 -0.99 6.24
C ARG A 9 1.29 -1.11 4.90
N SER A 10 1.66 -2.31 4.47
CA SER A 10 2.29 -2.52 3.16
C SER A 10 1.34 -2.25 1.99
N LEU A 11 0.05 -2.52 2.11
CA LEU A 11 -0.95 -2.16 1.08
C LEU A 11 -1.00 -0.65 0.83
N LEU A 12 -0.81 0.17 1.87
CA LEU A 12 -0.74 1.64 1.79
C LEU A 12 0.67 2.16 1.46
N ARG A 13 1.62 1.24 1.23
CA ARG A 13 3.06 1.49 1.15
C ARG A 13 3.58 2.36 2.30
N LEU A 14 3.07 2.15 3.51
CA LEU A 14 3.61 2.75 4.74
C LEU A 14 4.79 1.95 5.29
N VAL A 15 4.92 0.70 4.85
CA VAL A 15 6.06 -0.19 5.07
C VAL A 15 6.37 -0.84 3.74
N ASP A 16 7.65 -0.83 3.33
CA ASP A 16 8.06 -1.45 2.07
C ASP A 16 7.83 -2.97 2.09
N SER A 17 7.27 -3.48 1.01
CA SER A 17 7.23 -4.92 0.73
C SER A 17 8.61 -5.37 0.24
N GLN A 18 9.18 -6.41 0.85
CA GLN A 18 10.47 -6.95 0.40
C GLN A 18 10.42 -7.52 -1.02
N SER A 19 9.28 -8.07 -1.43
CA SER A 19 9.07 -8.65 -2.76
C SER A 19 7.59 -8.71 -3.11
N GLY A 20 7.30 -9.02 -4.38
CA GLY A 20 5.94 -9.19 -4.89
C GLY A 20 5.34 -7.92 -5.50
N THR A 21 4.10 -8.07 -6.00
CA THR A 21 3.32 -6.99 -6.59
C THR A 21 2.08 -6.70 -5.75
N ILE A 22 1.74 -5.43 -5.64
CA ILE A 22 0.52 -4.94 -5.01
C ILE A 22 -0.31 -4.34 -6.11
N GLU A 23 -1.48 -4.92 -6.34
CA GLU A 23 -2.47 -4.39 -7.27
C GLU A 23 -3.66 -3.86 -6.50
N PHE A 24 -4.07 -2.64 -6.83
CA PHE A 24 -5.25 -1.99 -6.26
C PHE A 24 -6.08 -1.43 -7.41
N ALA A 25 -7.37 -1.78 -7.45
CA ALA A 25 -8.28 -1.37 -8.52
C ALA A 25 -7.76 -1.67 -9.95
N GLY A 26 -7.10 -2.82 -10.14
CA GLY A 26 -6.53 -3.23 -11.43
C GLY A 26 -5.24 -2.49 -11.81
N GLN A 27 -4.69 -1.67 -10.92
CA GLN A 27 -3.44 -0.94 -11.13
C GLN A 27 -2.34 -1.49 -10.22
N ASN A 28 -1.17 -1.80 -10.80
CA ASN A 28 0.02 -2.11 -10.02
C ASN A 28 0.53 -0.84 -9.32
N ILE A 29 0.54 -0.85 -8.00
CA ILE A 29 0.94 0.27 -7.14
C ILE A 29 2.31 0.07 -6.48
N SER A 30 2.95 -1.10 -6.67
CA SER A 30 4.22 -1.44 -6.00
C SER A 30 5.33 -0.44 -6.27
N GLN A 31 5.33 0.19 -7.45
CA GLN A 31 6.37 1.13 -7.87
C GLN A 31 5.90 2.59 -7.86
N MET A 32 4.66 2.86 -7.42
CA MET A 32 4.15 4.22 -7.31
C MET A 32 4.92 5.05 -6.30
N GLN A 33 5.26 6.27 -6.71
CA GLN A 33 6.06 7.21 -5.94
C GLN A 33 5.48 8.62 -6.05
N GLY A 34 5.87 9.48 -5.11
CA GLY A 34 5.56 10.91 -5.15
C GLY A 34 4.05 11.22 -5.25
N PRO A 35 3.63 12.10 -6.19
CA PRO A 35 2.23 12.53 -6.30
C PRO A 35 1.23 11.40 -6.54
N ALA A 36 1.59 10.37 -7.32
CA ALA A 36 0.70 9.25 -7.61
C ALA A 36 0.41 8.42 -6.35
N LEU A 37 1.44 8.17 -5.53
CA LEU A 37 1.27 7.47 -4.26
C LEU A 37 0.46 8.30 -3.24
N GLN A 38 0.65 9.62 -3.23
CA GLN A 38 -0.18 10.50 -2.40
C GLN A 38 -1.66 10.46 -2.82
N ALA A 39 -1.94 10.50 -4.12
CA ALA A 39 -3.32 10.43 -4.62
C ALA A 39 -3.99 9.11 -4.23
N LEU A 40 -3.28 7.99 -4.38
CA LEU A 40 -3.77 6.67 -3.94
C LEU A 40 -4.14 6.67 -2.45
N ARG A 41 -3.25 7.18 -1.59
CA ARG A 41 -3.49 7.20 -0.13
C ARG A 41 -4.70 8.03 0.27
N ARG A 42 -5.09 9.06 -0.51
CA ARG A 42 -6.32 9.83 -0.25
C ARG A 42 -7.59 9.03 -0.49
N ASN A 43 -7.53 7.99 -1.32
CA ASN A 43 -8.66 7.13 -1.63
C ASN A 43 -8.79 5.93 -0.68
N ILE A 44 -7.89 5.80 0.30
CA ILE A 44 -7.87 4.65 1.22
C ILE A 44 -7.86 5.17 2.66
N GLN A 45 -8.92 4.84 3.41
CA GLN A 45 -8.98 5.13 4.84
C GLN A 45 -8.49 3.93 5.63
N PHE A 46 -7.46 4.14 6.44
CA PHE A 46 -6.98 3.14 7.40
C PHE A 46 -7.70 3.31 8.73
N ILE A 47 -8.40 2.28 9.19
CA ILE A 47 -9.10 2.24 10.48
C ILE A 47 -8.40 1.19 11.35
N PHE A 48 -8.17 1.54 12.62
CA PHE A 48 -7.56 0.66 13.62
C PHE A 48 -8.61 -0.09 14.43
#